data_AF-A0A4Z2ESW8-F1
#
_entry.id   AF-A0A4Z2ESW8-F1
#
_cell.length_a   1.000
_cell.length_b   1.000
_cell.length_c   1.000
_cell.angle_alpha   90.00
_cell.angle_beta   90.00
_cell.angle_gamma   90.00
#
_symmetry.space_group_name_H-M   'P 1'
#
loop_
_entity.id
_entity.type
_entity.pdbx_description
1 polymer ?
#
loop_
_entity_poly.entity_id
_entity_poly.type
_entity_poly.pdbx_seq_one_letter_code
_entity_poly.pdbx_strand_id
1 'polypeptide(L)'
;MKTFAELTDQARTALQDRDWQRLAQLMDQNFDLRRSVYTDECLGPGNLKMVKLAKQFGSAVKLPGSGGAVVGLCLDEARLVEMRQAFQEAGCVFCVIAPYDPSTGGRR
;
A
#
# COMPACT_ATOMS: atom_id res chain seq x y z
N MET A 1 20.86 0.87 0.04
CA MET A 1 19.96 1.66 0.93
C MET A 1 19.57 3.03 0.37
N LYS A 2 20.42 3.73 -0.41
CA LYS A 2 20.10 5.06 -0.97
C LYS A 2 18.76 5.13 -1.73
N THR A 3 18.45 4.13 -2.53
CA THR A 3 17.19 4.06 -3.31
C THR A 3 15.93 4.06 -2.45
N PHE A 4 15.95 3.46 -1.26
CA PHE A 4 14.79 3.53 -0.35
C PHE A 4 14.56 4.94 0.18
N ALA A 5 15.64 5.69 0.46
CA ALA A 5 15.54 7.08 0.89
C ALA A 5 15.00 7.94 -0.25
N GLU A 6 15.51 7.77 -1.47
CA GLU A 6 15.05 8.50 -2.66
C GLU A 6 13.55 8.27 -2.95
N LEU A 7 13.07 7.03 -2.83
CA LEU A 7 11.63 6.74 -2.96
C LEU A 7 10.79 7.44 -1.89
N THR A 8 11.34 7.59 -0.68
CA THR A 8 10.66 8.26 0.44
C THR A 8 10.56 9.77 0.20
N ASP A 9 11.64 10.40 -0.26
CA ASP A 9 11.65 11.84 -0.57
C ASP A 9 10.71 12.17 -1.74
N GLN A 10 10.68 11.30 -2.76
CA GLN A 10 9.72 11.42 -3.87
C GLN A 10 8.28 11.23 -3.40
N ALA A 11 8.02 10.26 -2.50
CA ALA A 11 6.67 10.02 -2.00
C ALA A 11 6.17 11.19 -1.15
N ARG A 12 7.05 11.82 -0.37
CA ARG A 12 6.74 13.07 0.35
C ARG A 12 6.31 14.17 -0.61
N THR A 13 7.08 14.37 -1.68
CA THR A 13 6.79 15.39 -2.69
C THR A 13 5.44 15.11 -3.37
N ALA A 14 5.21 13.86 -3.81
CA ALA A 14 3.94 13.46 -4.41
C ALA A 14 2.74 13.66 -3.46
N LEU A 15 2.90 13.39 -2.16
CA LEU A 15 1.88 13.65 -1.14
C LEU A 15 1.58 15.15 -1.00
N GLN A 16 2.61 16.00 -0.97
CA GLN A 16 2.46 17.46 -0.84
C GLN A 16 1.76 18.06 -2.07
N ASP A 17 2.11 17.57 -3.25
CA ASP A 17 1.54 18.01 -4.53
C ASP A 17 0.18 17.36 -4.84
N ARG A 18 -0.29 16.45 -3.98
CA ARG A 18 -1.51 15.64 -4.16
C ARG A 18 -1.48 14.81 -5.45
N ASP A 19 -0.30 14.41 -5.89
CA ASP A 19 -0.09 13.52 -7.03
C ASP A 19 -0.27 12.05 -6.59
N TRP A 20 -1.54 11.65 -6.50
CA TRP A 20 -1.92 10.30 -6.06
C TRP A 20 -1.47 9.21 -7.02
N GLN A 21 -1.37 9.51 -8.31
CA GLN A 21 -0.90 8.57 -9.33
C GLN A 21 0.60 8.29 -9.14
N ARG A 22 1.39 9.35 -8.94
CA ARG A 22 2.82 9.19 -8.66
C ARG A 22 3.06 8.47 -7.34
N LEU A 23 2.28 8.81 -6.31
CA LEU A 23 2.36 8.12 -5.02
C LEU A 23 2.09 6.62 -5.14
N ALA A 24 1.06 6.23 -5.90
CA ALA A 24 0.74 4.83 -6.18
C ALA A 24 1.92 4.11 -6.86
N GLN A 25 2.52 4.72 -7.88
CA GLN A 25 3.71 4.15 -8.55
C GLN A 25 4.89 3.98 -7.58
N LEU A 26 5.14 4.97 -6.72
CA LEU A 26 6.22 4.92 -5.73
C LEU A 26 6.00 3.83 -4.67
N MET A 27 4.75 3.58 -4.27
CA MET A 27 4.42 2.47 -3.37
C MET A 27 4.73 1.12 -3.99
N ASP A 28 4.39 0.92 -5.27
CA ASP A 28 4.71 -0.29 -6.01
C ASP A 28 6.23 -0.48 -6.17
N GLN A 29 6.94 0.58 -6.58
CA GLN A 29 8.41 0.56 -6.67
C GLN A 29 9.07 0.22 -5.32
N ASN A 30 8.51 0.70 -4.21
CA ASN A 30 9.00 0.37 -2.87
C ASN A 30 8.83 -1.11 -2.53
N PHE A 31 7.70 -1.71 -2.92
CA PHE A 31 7.48 -3.14 -2.75
C PHE A 31 8.43 -3.97 -3.63
N ASP A 32 8.57 -3.60 -4.91
CA ASP A 32 9.43 -4.32 -5.85
C ASP A 32 10.90 -4.28 -5.40
N LEU A 33 11.38 -3.12 -4.93
CA LEU A 33 12.71 -2.98 -4.36
C LEU A 33 12.88 -3.82 -3.08
N ARG A 34 11.85 -3.91 -2.24
CA ARG A 34 11.90 -4.78 -1.05
C ARG A 34 11.98 -6.25 -1.46
N ARG A 35 11.17 -6.67 -2.44
CA ARG A 35 11.15 -8.03 -2.97
C ARG A 35 12.49 -8.42 -3.59
N SER A 36 13.16 -7.51 -4.31
CA SER A 36 14.49 -7.77 -4.86
C SER A 36 15.57 -7.97 -3.79
N VAL A 37 15.40 -7.39 -2.60
CA VAL A 37 16.35 -7.51 -1.49
C VAL A 37 16.08 -8.75 -0.62
N TYR A 38 14.82 -9.01 -0.28
CA TYR A 38 14.45 -10.07 0.67
C TYR A 38 14.10 -11.41 0.00
N THR A 39 13.92 -11.45 -1.32
CA THR A 39 13.39 -12.62 -2.07
C THR A 39 11.99 -13.04 -1.62
N ASP A 40 11.32 -13.87 -2.44
CA ASP A 40 9.96 -14.32 -2.17
C ASP A 40 9.84 -15.21 -0.92
N GLU A 41 10.91 -15.97 -0.63
CA GLU A 41 10.99 -16.89 0.49
C GLU A 41 10.95 -16.14 1.83
N CYS A 42 11.72 -15.05 1.97
CA CYS A 42 11.71 -14.25 3.18
C CYS A 42 10.42 -13.42 3.31
N LEU A 43 9.86 -12.94 2.20
CA LEU A 43 8.60 -12.21 2.23
C LEU A 43 7.43 -13.12 2.62
N GLY A 44 7.49 -14.40 2.29
CA GLY A 44 6.50 -15.39 2.69
C GLY A 44 5.20 -15.36 1.86
N PRO A 45 4.57 -16.53 1.66
CA PRO A 45 3.47 -16.68 0.70
C PRO A 45 2.22 -15.89 1.08
N GLY A 46 1.94 -15.69 2.37
CA GLY A 46 0.78 -14.91 2.82
C GLY A 46 0.87 -13.43 2.43
N ASN A 47 2.04 -12.81 2.60
CA ASN A 47 2.28 -11.42 2.23
C ASN A 47 2.20 -11.24 0.71
N LEU A 48 2.82 -12.15 -0.06
CA LEU A 48 2.77 -12.13 -1.52
C LEU A 48 1.35 -12.35 -2.05
N LYS A 49 0.55 -13.21 -1.41
CA LYS A 49 -0.87 -13.40 -1.74
C LYS A 49 -1.66 -12.12 -1.56
N MET A 50 -1.50 -11.41 -0.42
CA MET A 50 -2.18 -10.13 -0.18
C MET A 50 -1.80 -9.07 -1.21
N VAL A 51 -0.51 -8.97 -1.55
CA VAL A 51 -0.02 -8.05 -2.60
C VAL A 51 -0.63 -8.36 -3.95
N LYS A 52 -0.59 -9.63 -4.38
CA LYS A 52 -1.15 -10.06 -5.66
C LYS A 52 -2.65 -9.77 -5.73
N LEU A 53 -3.37 -10.03 -4.64
CA LEU A 53 -4.81 -9.78 -4.54
C LEU A 53 -5.12 -8.29 -4.71
N ALA A 54 -4.45 -7.40 -3.98
CA ALA A 54 -4.65 -5.95 -4.12
C ALA A 54 -4.37 -5.45 -5.55
N LYS A 55 -3.30 -5.95 -6.19
CA LYS A 55 -2.95 -5.56 -7.57
C LYS A 55 -4.00 -5.98 -8.60
N GLN A 56 -4.75 -7.07 -8.39
CA GLN A 56 -5.85 -7.48 -9.29
C GLN A 56 -6.97 -6.43 -9.36
N PHE A 57 -7.14 -5.63 -8.31
CA PHE A 57 -8.13 -4.56 -8.23
C PHE A 57 -7.57 -3.19 -8.64
N GLY A 58 -6.31 -3.11 -9.09
CA GLY A 58 -5.68 -1.85 -9.50
C GLY A 58 -5.14 -1.02 -8.33
N SER A 59 -5.06 -1.61 -7.12
CA SER A 59 -4.49 -0.93 -5.96
C SER A 59 -2.97 -1.05 -5.96
N ALA A 60 -2.27 0.09 -5.81
CA ALA A 60 -0.86 0.07 -5.48
C ALA A 60 -0.70 -0.45 -4.05
N VAL A 61 0.32 -1.26 -3.78
CA VAL A 61 0.39 -1.98 -2.50
C VAL A 61 1.82 -2.26 -2.08
N LYS A 62 2.07 -2.14 -0.78
CA LYS A 62 3.36 -2.50 -0.18
C LYS A 62 3.20 -3.09 1.21
N LEU A 63 4.30 -3.64 1.71
CA LEU A 63 4.41 -4.09 3.10
C LEU A 63 4.73 -2.88 4.00
N PRO A 64 3.93 -2.60 5.04
CA PRO A 64 4.14 -1.48 5.96
C PRO A 64 5.17 -1.79 7.07
N GLY A 65 5.61 -3.04 7.22
CA GLY A 65 6.48 -3.48 8.30
C GLY A 65 7.06 -4.88 8.07
N SER A 66 7.36 -5.62 9.12
CA SER A 66 7.98 -6.96 9.03
C SER A 66 7.11 -8.01 8.31
N GLY A 67 5.79 -7.85 8.29
CA GLY A 67 4.86 -8.72 7.58
C GLY A 67 3.50 -8.78 8.27
N GLY A 68 2.62 -9.66 7.79
CA GLY A 68 1.30 -9.91 8.41
C GLY A 68 0.22 -8.90 8.00
N ALA A 69 0.59 -7.87 7.24
CA ALA A 69 -0.34 -6.89 6.68
C ALA A 69 0.22 -6.30 5.38
N VAL A 70 -0.69 -5.73 4.57
CA VAL A 70 -0.36 -4.86 3.44
C VAL A 70 -1.04 -3.51 3.64
N VAL A 71 -0.46 -2.45 3.10
CA VAL A 71 -1.11 -1.14 2.95
C VAL A 71 -1.16 -0.80 1.46
N GLY A 72 -2.29 -0.28 1.01
CA GLY A 72 -2.49 0.03 -0.39
C GLY A 72 -3.20 1.36 -0.62
N LEU A 73 -3.05 1.86 -1.84
CA LEU A 73 -3.71 3.04 -2.37
C LEU A 73 -4.52 2.63 -3.60
N CYS A 74 -5.83 2.56 -3.42
CA CYS A 74 -6.78 2.27 -4.49
C CYS A 74 -7.40 3.59 -4.94
N LEU A 75 -7.12 3.99 -6.19
CA LEU A 75 -7.67 5.22 -6.76
C LEU A 75 -9.07 5.02 -7.35
N ASP A 76 -9.49 3.77 -7.50
CA ASP A 76 -10.82 3.40 -7.97
C ASP A 76 -11.69 2.95 -6.79
N GLU A 77 -12.64 3.80 -6.41
CA GLU A 77 -13.56 3.53 -5.29
C GLU A 77 -14.52 2.37 -5.59
N ALA A 78 -14.91 2.16 -6.84
CA ALA A 78 -15.79 1.06 -7.21
C ALA A 78 -15.10 -0.29 -6.98
N ARG A 79 -13.81 -0.36 -7.32
CA ARG A 79 -12.97 -1.55 -7.09
C ARG A 79 -12.66 -1.78 -5.61
N LEU A 80 -12.78 -0.76 -4.75
CA LEU A 80 -12.52 -0.88 -3.31
C LEU A 80 -13.51 -1.84 -2.62
N VAL A 81 -14.78 -1.84 -3.03
CA VAL A 81 -15.81 -2.72 -2.47
C VAL A 81 -15.53 -4.18 -2.85
N GLU A 82 -15.24 -4.44 -4.12
CA GLU A 82 -14.87 -5.77 -4.62
C GLU A 82 -13.59 -6.27 -3.95
N MET A 83 -12.58 -5.39 -3.82
CA MET A 83 -11.32 -5.71 -3.15
C MET A 83 -11.56 -6.08 -1.69
N ARG A 84 -12.39 -5.34 -0.95
CA ARG A 84 -12.73 -5.67 0.44
C ARG A 84 -13.28 -7.09 0.55
N GLN A 85 -14.26 -7.43 -0.29
CA GLN A 85 -14.87 -8.76 -0.30
C GLN A 85 -13.82 -9.84 -0.59
N ALA A 86 -13.00 -9.64 -1.61
CA ALA A 86 -11.97 -10.61 -1.99
C ALA A 86 -10.92 -10.82 -0.88
N PHE A 87 -10.54 -9.77 -0.15
CA PHE A 87 -9.65 -9.88 1.02
C PHE A 87 -10.31 -10.68 2.15
N GLN A 88 -11.59 -10.44 2.43
CA GLN A 88 -12.33 -11.17 3.46
C GLN A 88 -12.51 -12.65 3.11
N GLU A 89 -12.84 -12.97 1.86
CA GLU A 89 -12.91 -14.34 1.35
C GLU A 89 -11.55 -15.04 1.39
N ALA A 90 -10.45 -14.30 1.24
CA ALA A 90 -9.10 -14.82 1.40
C ALA A 90 -8.68 -15.01 2.87
N GLY A 91 -9.55 -14.69 3.83
CA GLY A 91 -9.33 -14.83 5.27
C GLY A 91 -8.62 -13.64 5.93
N CYS A 92 -8.56 -12.49 5.26
CA CYS A 92 -7.92 -11.28 5.78
C CYS A 92 -8.94 -10.32 6.40
N VAL A 93 -8.50 -9.54 7.39
CA VAL A 93 -9.23 -8.36 7.85
C VAL A 93 -8.94 -7.20 6.90
N PHE A 94 -9.98 -6.47 6.49
CA PHE A 94 -9.86 -5.30 5.63
C PHE A 94 -10.41 -4.07 6.35
N CYS A 95 -9.67 -2.96 6.32
CA CYS A 95 -10.07 -1.68 6.90
C CYS A 95 -9.69 -0.53 5.97
N VAL A 96 -10.59 0.44 5.82
CA VAL A 96 -10.28 1.71 5.15
C VAL A 96 -9.69 2.67 6.19
N ILE A 97 -8.51 3.20 5.89
CA ILE A 97 -7.80 4.11 6.80
C ILE A 97 -8.12 5.55 6.40
N ALA A 98 -8.72 6.30 7.30
CA ALA A 98 -8.84 7.76 7.21
C ALA A 98 -7.79 8.38 8.15
N PRO A 99 -6.75 9.06 7.63
CA PRO A 99 -5.75 9.73 8.45
C PRO A 99 -6.41 10.81 9.32
N TYR A 100 -6.08 10.85 10.60
CA TYR A 100 -6.45 11.94 11.49
C TYR A 100 -5.41 13.05 11.40
N ASP A 101 -5.85 14.28 11.09
CA ASP A 101 -5.00 15.46 11.15
C ASP A 101 -5.22 16.20 12.49
N PRO A 102 -4.28 16.09 13.45
CA PRO A 102 -4.41 16.72 14.76
C PRO A 102 -4.41 18.26 14.68
N SER A 103 -3.93 18.86 13.59
CA SER A 103 -3.94 20.31 13.41
C SER A 103 -5.31 20.88 13.05
N THR A 104 -6.22 20.03 12.57
CA THR A 104 -7.56 20.45 12.11
C THR A 104 -8.60 20.58 13.22
N GLY A 105 -8.24 20.28 14.49
CA GLY A 105 -9.10 20.52 15.66
C GLY A 105 -10.53 20.02 15.48
N GLY A 106 -10.74 18.70 15.57
CA GLY A 106 -11.98 18.05 15.20
C GLY A 106 -13.25 18.75 15.69
N ARG A 107 -14.02 19.32 14.76
CA ARG A 107 -15.47 19.42 14.96
C ARG A 107 -16.04 18.07 14.59
N ARG A 108 -16.41 17.30 15.61
CA ARG A 108 -17.31 16.15 15.48
C ARG A 108 -18.64 16.59 14.90
#